data_AF-A0A543DB05-F1
#
_entry.id   AF-A0A543DB05-F1
#
_cell.length_a   1.000
_cell.length_b   1.000
_cell.length_c   1.000
_cell.angle_alpha   90.00
_cell.angle_beta   90.00
_cell.angle_gamma   90.00
#
_symmetry.space_group_name_H-M   'P 1'
#
loop_
_entity.id
_entity.type
_entity.pdbx_description
1 polymer ?
#
loop_
_entity_poly.entity_id
_entity_poly.type
_entity_poly.pdbx_seq_one_letter_code
_entity_poly.pdbx_strand_id
1 'polypeptide(L)'
;MTAPGPAGPRRRLGAELRRLRVRSGMHLEQVARQVPCSTSKVSRLETGKGVPKPADVRRLMEIYRVESETERDMLMRLVRDGREHGWWEPYTEGIAPERFVLDLSGRYPALESEAVVVRSFDVSVLHGLLQTAEYARAVMRALLPQHSRYEIEQLVELRLMRQQALRRATAPLRYSAVLDEAVLSRLTGGAEVMAAQLGALLDVGELPGVSIRVLPFSAGVHRAHFGRFVILEFDDEVASDVAYAEGPAGDHYLESRSDVDLYKDVFADAAERSLDREASRALIARYASRIAPR
;
A
#
# COMPACT_ATOMS: atom_id res chain seq x y z
N MET A 1 16.91 3.43 -5.36
CA MET A 1 16.29 4.31 -6.38
C MET A 1 14.89 4.60 -5.90
N THR A 2 14.59 5.86 -5.62
CA THR A 2 13.24 6.34 -5.29
C THR A 2 12.28 5.97 -6.42
N ALA A 3 11.13 5.43 -6.07
CA ALA A 3 10.04 5.12 -6.96
C ALA A 3 9.54 6.44 -7.56
N PRO A 4 9.55 6.56 -8.89
CA PRO A 4 9.24 7.80 -9.58
C PRO A 4 7.72 7.95 -9.67
N GLY A 5 7.17 9.09 -9.27
CA GLY A 5 5.78 9.48 -9.50
C GLY A 5 4.68 8.51 -9.08
N PRO A 6 3.40 8.94 -9.19
CA PRO A 6 2.27 8.07 -8.90
C PRO A 6 2.36 6.76 -9.70
N ALA A 7 2.14 5.63 -9.02
CA ALA A 7 2.26 4.30 -9.61
C ALA A 7 1.16 4.04 -10.65
N GLY A 8 0.06 4.77 -10.59
CA GLY A 8 -1.21 4.50 -11.22
C GLY A 8 -1.19 4.88 -12.67
N PRO A 9 -0.76 6.09 -13.02
CA PRO A 9 -0.47 6.42 -14.40
C PRO A 9 0.52 5.43 -15.02
N ARG A 10 1.55 4.98 -14.29
CA ARG A 10 2.52 3.99 -14.80
C ARG A 10 1.92 2.59 -14.97
N ARG A 11 1.11 2.15 -14.02
CA ARG A 11 0.45 0.83 -14.03
C ARG A 11 -0.62 0.78 -15.10
N ARG A 12 -1.48 1.80 -15.19
CA ARG A 12 -2.47 1.96 -16.26
C ARG A 12 -1.80 2.05 -17.62
N LEU A 13 -0.73 2.84 -17.76
CA LEU A 13 0.06 2.87 -18.98
C LEU A 13 0.62 1.49 -19.34
N GLY A 14 1.21 0.78 -18.38
CA GLY A 14 1.75 -0.55 -18.61
C GLY A 14 0.69 -1.55 -19.04
N ALA A 15 -0.47 -1.51 -18.39
CA ALA A 15 -1.58 -2.38 -18.67
C ALA A 15 -2.18 -2.10 -20.07
N GLU A 16 -2.30 -0.83 -20.46
CA GLU A 16 -2.67 -0.42 -21.82
C GLU A 16 -1.63 -0.85 -22.86
N LEU A 17 -0.33 -0.65 -22.60
CA LEU A 17 0.74 -1.09 -23.50
C LEU A 17 0.72 -2.62 -23.69
N ARG A 18 0.45 -3.38 -22.62
CA ARG A 18 0.27 -4.83 -22.69
C ARG A 18 -0.97 -5.21 -23.52
N ARG A 19 -2.10 -4.54 -23.29
CA ARG A 19 -3.34 -4.73 -24.06
C ARG A 19 -3.09 -4.49 -25.56
N LEU A 20 -2.41 -3.40 -25.90
CA LEU A 20 -2.01 -3.06 -27.26
C LEU A 20 -1.12 -4.13 -27.88
N ARG A 21 -0.08 -4.57 -27.17
CA ARG A 21 0.81 -5.63 -27.66
C ARG A 21 0.07 -6.93 -27.98
N VAL A 22 -0.81 -7.37 -27.07
CA VAL A 22 -1.63 -8.57 -27.26
C VAL A 22 -2.58 -8.40 -28.44
N ARG A 23 -3.23 -7.24 -28.56
CA ARG A 23 -4.11 -6.90 -29.69
C ARG A 23 -3.37 -6.90 -31.03
N SER A 24 -2.11 -6.47 -31.04
CA SER A 24 -1.24 -6.52 -32.23
C SER A 24 -0.64 -7.92 -32.50
N GLY A 25 -0.96 -8.94 -31.70
CA GLY A 25 -0.48 -10.31 -31.86
C GLY A 25 1.02 -10.49 -31.62
N MET A 26 1.66 -9.56 -30.90
CA MET A 26 3.12 -9.56 -30.71
C MET A 26 3.55 -10.17 -29.38
N HIS A 27 4.63 -10.95 -29.41
CA HIS A 27 5.36 -11.39 -28.23
C HIS A 27 6.40 -10.32 -27.82
N LEU A 28 6.75 -10.28 -26.52
CA LEU A 28 7.73 -9.33 -25.97
C LEU A 28 9.06 -9.32 -26.74
N GLU A 29 9.53 -10.49 -27.16
CA GLU A 29 10.76 -10.64 -27.93
C GLU A 29 10.69 -9.99 -29.32
N GLN A 30 9.53 -10.06 -29.98
CA GLN A 30 9.33 -9.44 -31.29
C GLN A 30 9.34 -7.91 -31.17
N VAL A 31 8.78 -7.37 -30.09
CA VAL A 31 8.80 -5.94 -29.78
C VAL A 31 10.22 -5.47 -29.49
N ALA A 32 10.97 -6.21 -28.65
CA ALA A 32 12.35 -5.88 -28.31
C ALA A 32 13.32 -5.92 -29.49
N ARG A 33 12.99 -6.64 -30.58
CA ARG A 33 13.78 -6.61 -31.84
C ARG A 33 13.52 -5.35 -32.68
N GLN A 34 12.38 -4.68 -32.48
CA GLN A 34 11.96 -3.50 -33.26
C GLN A 34 12.27 -2.17 -32.57
N VAL A 35 12.76 -2.22 -31.33
CA VAL A 35 13.17 -1.08 -30.51
C VAL A 35 14.59 -1.31 -30.02
N PRO A 36 15.45 -0.28 -29.90
CA PRO A 36 16.71 -0.38 -29.17
C PRO A 36 16.48 -0.48 -27.65
N CYS A 37 15.68 -1.45 -27.20
CA CYS A 37 15.41 -1.71 -25.79
C CYS A 37 15.38 -3.22 -25.52
N SER A 38 15.82 -3.61 -24.32
CA SER A 38 15.77 -5.01 -23.92
C SER A 38 14.33 -5.48 -23.70
N THR A 39 14.09 -6.78 -23.86
CA THR A 39 12.83 -7.44 -23.45
C THR A 39 12.45 -7.09 -22.02
N SER A 40 13.44 -7.05 -21.12
CA SER A 40 13.27 -6.62 -19.72
C SER A 40 12.77 -5.19 -19.60
N LYS A 41 13.20 -4.26 -20.46
CA LYS A 41 12.72 -2.88 -20.44
C LYS A 41 11.26 -2.79 -20.90
N VAL A 42 10.87 -3.49 -21.96
CA VAL A 42 9.47 -3.56 -22.41
C VAL A 42 8.59 -4.18 -21.32
N SER A 43 9.03 -5.29 -20.74
CA SER A 43 8.31 -5.95 -19.64
C SER A 43 8.13 -5.02 -18.44
N ARG A 44 9.18 -4.29 -18.02
CA ARG A 44 9.05 -3.32 -16.90
C ARG A 44 8.09 -2.19 -17.19
N LEU A 45 8.00 -1.73 -18.45
CA LEU A 45 7.00 -0.74 -18.85
C LEU A 45 5.59 -1.33 -18.79
N GLU A 46 5.38 -2.54 -19.35
CA GLU A 46 4.08 -3.23 -19.34
C GLU A 46 3.60 -3.60 -17.93
N THR A 47 4.50 -3.78 -16.96
CA THR A 47 4.14 -4.01 -15.56
C THR A 47 4.10 -2.73 -14.71
N GLY A 48 4.27 -1.55 -15.31
CA GLY A 48 4.30 -0.27 -14.58
C GLY A 48 5.51 -0.09 -13.63
N LYS A 49 6.50 -0.97 -13.70
CA LYS A 49 7.69 -1.01 -12.81
C LYS A 49 8.86 -0.14 -13.31
N GLY A 50 8.75 0.41 -14.51
CA GLY A 50 9.72 1.34 -15.11
C GLY A 50 9.19 2.77 -15.18
N VAL A 51 10.09 3.76 -15.15
CA VAL A 51 9.77 5.14 -15.55
C VAL A 51 9.45 5.12 -17.06
N PRO A 52 8.26 5.52 -17.49
CA PRO A 52 7.98 5.61 -18.91
C PRO A 52 8.71 6.81 -19.50
N LYS A 53 9.60 6.58 -20.48
CA LYS A 53 10.16 7.69 -21.26
C LYS A 53 9.23 8.00 -22.44
N PRO A 54 8.93 9.28 -22.71
CA PRO A 54 8.11 9.68 -23.86
C PRO A 54 8.54 9.05 -25.18
N ALA A 55 9.85 8.98 -25.44
CA ALA A 55 10.38 8.39 -26.66
C ALA A 55 10.10 6.88 -26.76
N ASP A 56 10.26 6.14 -25.66
CA ASP A 56 10.00 4.70 -25.63
C ASP A 56 8.51 4.40 -25.89
N VAL A 57 7.61 5.18 -25.27
CA VAL A 57 6.16 4.97 -25.42
C VAL A 57 5.68 5.35 -26.81
N ARG A 58 6.16 6.46 -27.39
CA ARG A 58 5.87 6.79 -28.81
C ARG A 58 6.28 5.68 -29.75
N ARG A 59 7.47 5.11 -29.54
CA ARG A 59 7.94 4.01 -30.35
C ARG A 59 7.08 2.75 -30.21
N LEU A 60 6.64 2.43 -29.01
CA LEU A 60 5.71 1.31 -28.80
C LEU A 60 4.35 1.55 -29.46
N MET A 61 3.83 2.78 -29.44
CA MET A 61 2.59 3.14 -30.15
C MET A 61 2.71 2.94 -31.66
N GLU A 62 3.87 3.26 -32.25
CA GLU A 62 4.14 2.99 -33.68
C GLU A 62 4.14 1.48 -33.97
N ILE A 63 4.84 0.69 -33.15
CA ILE A 63 4.96 -0.77 -33.32
C ILE A 63 3.60 -1.46 -33.18
N TYR A 64 2.80 -1.01 -32.20
CA TYR A 64 1.46 -1.54 -31.96
C TYR A 64 0.42 -0.99 -32.93
N ARG A 65 0.81 -0.10 -33.86
CA ARG A 65 -0.05 0.52 -34.88
C ARG A 65 -1.26 1.22 -34.25
N VAL A 66 -1.01 1.99 -33.19
CA VAL A 66 -2.05 2.84 -32.58
C VAL A 66 -2.34 3.99 -33.55
N GLU A 67 -3.52 4.01 -34.17
CA GLU A 67 -3.92 5.04 -35.15
C GLU A 67 -4.77 6.14 -34.52
N SER A 68 -5.53 5.84 -33.47
CA SER A 68 -6.39 6.81 -32.79
C SER A 68 -5.56 7.89 -32.08
N GLU A 69 -5.75 9.15 -32.48
CA GLU A 69 -5.13 10.31 -31.80
C GLU A 69 -5.57 10.39 -30.33
N THR A 70 -6.83 10.09 -30.04
CA THR A 70 -7.35 10.05 -28.66
C THR A 70 -6.63 8.98 -27.81
N GLU A 71 -6.40 7.78 -28.35
CA GLU A 71 -5.67 6.72 -27.65
C GLU A 71 -4.20 7.12 -27.43
N ARG A 72 -3.57 7.77 -28.42
CA ARG A 72 -2.20 8.31 -28.30
C ARG A 72 -2.08 9.41 -27.23
N ASP A 73 -3.01 10.36 -27.22
CA ASP A 73 -3.02 11.47 -26.26
C ASP A 73 -3.24 10.97 -24.83
N MET A 74 -4.13 9.98 -24.66
CA MET A 74 -4.33 9.31 -23.38
C MET A 74 -3.03 8.66 -22.89
N LEU A 75 -2.33 7.89 -23.73
CA LEU A 75 -1.07 7.25 -23.35
C LEU A 75 0.01 8.28 -23.00
N MET A 76 0.13 9.35 -23.79
CA MET A 76 1.10 10.42 -23.53
C MET A 76 0.78 11.23 -22.27
N ARG A 77 -0.50 11.38 -21.93
CA ARG A 77 -0.93 11.92 -20.63
C ARG A 77 -0.47 11.00 -19.50
N LEU A 78 -0.70 9.69 -19.59
CA LEU A 78 -0.24 8.73 -18.58
C LEU A 78 1.30 8.72 -18.43
N VAL A 79 2.05 8.97 -19.50
CA VAL A 79 3.51 9.14 -19.44
C VAL A 79 3.90 10.38 -18.63
N ARG A 80 3.26 11.52 -18.88
CA ARG A 80 3.55 12.76 -18.14
C ARG A 80 3.21 12.57 -16.67
N ASP A 81 2.00 12.11 -16.40
CA ASP A 81 1.47 11.93 -15.05
C ASP A 81 2.31 10.87 -14.29
N GLY A 82 2.77 9.81 -14.95
CA GLY A 82 3.64 8.77 -14.37
C GLY A 82 5.12 9.16 -14.21
N ARG A 83 5.50 10.38 -14.60
CA ARG A 83 6.83 10.97 -14.43
C ARG A 83 6.83 12.14 -13.45
N GLU A 84 5.67 12.55 -12.93
CA GLU A 84 5.62 13.58 -11.88
C GLU A 84 6.38 13.11 -10.64
N HIS A 85 6.81 14.04 -9.79
CA HIS A 85 7.44 13.66 -8.51
C HIS A 85 6.34 13.13 -7.59
N GLY A 86 6.60 12.02 -6.90
CA GLY A 86 5.68 11.48 -5.91
C GLY A 86 5.46 12.50 -4.79
N TRP A 87 4.22 12.69 -4.35
CA TRP A 87 3.90 13.63 -3.27
C TRP A 87 4.60 13.29 -1.93
N TRP A 88 5.07 12.05 -1.79
CA TRP A 88 5.85 11.57 -0.64
C TRP A 88 7.34 11.96 -0.71
N GLU A 89 7.84 12.36 -1.88
CA GLU A 89 9.27 12.65 -2.09
C GLU A 89 9.81 13.72 -1.14
N PRO A 90 9.12 14.85 -0.88
CA PRO A 90 9.58 15.87 0.08
C PRO A 90 9.82 15.33 1.50
N TYR A 91 9.16 14.23 1.88
CA TYR A 91 9.28 13.61 3.21
C TYR A 91 10.33 12.48 3.26
N THR A 92 10.87 12.08 2.11
CA THR A 92 11.80 10.93 1.98
C THR A 92 13.14 11.34 1.37
N GLU A 93 13.22 12.55 0.80
CA GLU A 93 14.44 13.09 0.22
C GLU A 93 15.55 13.20 1.28
N GLY A 94 16.72 12.65 0.96
CA GLY A 94 17.87 12.64 1.87
C GLY A 94 17.81 11.62 3.00
N ILE A 95 16.71 10.86 3.16
CA ILE A 95 16.58 9.82 4.18
C ILE A 95 17.16 8.50 3.67
N ALA A 96 18.09 7.92 4.42
CA ALA A 96 18.69 6.64 4.06
C ALA A 96 17.64 5.51 4.04
N PRO A 97 17.58 4.69 2.97
CA PRO A 97 16.66 3.57 2.90
C PRO A 97 17.10 2.46 3.88
N GLU A 98 16.22 2.11 4.82
CA GLU A 98 16.39 0.97 5.71
C GLU A 98 15.52 -0.20 5.23
N ARG A 99 16.00 -1.44 5.34
CA ARG A 99 15.27 -2.62 4.84
C ARG A 99 14.02 -2.99 5.64
N PHE A 100 13.85 -2.43 6.84
CA PHE A 100 12.90 -2.92 7.83
C PHE A 100 11.65 -2.04 8.00
N VAL A 101 11.64 -0.82 7.47
CA VAL A 101 10.59 0.15 7.81
C VAL A 101 10.30 1.09 6.67
N LEU A 102 9.03 1.04 6.25
CA LEU A 102 8.49 1.79 5.12
C LEU A 102 9.26 1.44 3.86
N ASP A 103 8.56 1.04 2.81
CA ASP A 103 9.14 1.10 1.49
C ASP A 103 9.50 2.56 1.17
N LEU A 104 10.71 2.97 1.56
CA LEU A 104 11.27 4.32 1.39
C LEU A 104 11.59 4.59 -0.08
N SER A 105 11.48 3.57 -0.95
CA SER A 105 11.38 3.83 -2.37
C SER A 105 10.08 4.57 -2.69
N GLY A 106 9.03 4.52 -1.89
CA GLY A 106 7.78 5.24 -2.16
C GLY A 106 6.81 4.48 -3.06
N ARG A 107 7.12 3.23 -3.45
CA ARG A 107 6.20 2.38 -4.19
C ARG A 107 4.97 2.02 -3.35
N TYR A 108 5.11 1.77 -2.05
CA TYR A 108 3.95 1.55 -1.17
C TYR A 108 3.05 2.79 -1.10
N PRO A 109 3.52 4.01 -0.71
CA PRO A 109 2.71 5.22 -0.75
C PRO A 109 2.03 5.48 -2.11
N ALA A 110 2.73 5.21 -3.21
CA ALA A 110 2.18 5.34 -4.55
C ALA A 110 0.97 4.40 -4.76
N LEU A 111 1.12 3.12 -4.45
CA LEU A 111 0.04 2.13 -4.58
C LEU A 111 -1.11 2.42 -3.62
N GLU A 112 -0.83 2.78 -2.37
CA GLU A 112 -1.87 3.09 -1.38
C GLU A 112 -2.71 4.30 -1.79
N SER A 113 -2.09 5.32 -2.40
CA SER A 113 -2.79 6.54 -2.86
C SER A 113 -3.83 6.26 -3.96
N GLU A 114 -3.67 5.17 -4.70
CA GLU A 114 -4.53 4.77 -5.82
C GLU A 114 -5.52 3.66 -5.47
N ALA A 115 -5.29 2.98 -4.35
CA ALA A 115 -6.18 1.95 -3.89
C ALA A 115 -7.56 2.54 -3.59
N VAL A 116 -8.60 1.79 -3.95
CA VAL A 116 -9.99 2.10 -3.57
C VAL A 116 -10.45 1.25 -2.38
N VAL A 117 -9.80 0.11 -2.17
CA VAL A 117 -9.92 -0.69 -0.95
C VAL A 117 -8.53 -1.01 -0.41
N VAL A 118 -8.37 -0.90 0.91
CA VAL A 118 -7.20 -1.43 1.63
C VAL A 118 -7.68 -2.39 2.70
N ARG A 119 -7.11 -3.59 2.72
CA ARG A 119 -7.34 -4.59 3.76
C ARG A 119 -6.05 -4.83 4.52
N SER A 120 -6.05 -4.77 5.84
CA SER A 120 -4.86 -5.07 6.66
C SER A 120 -5.13 -6.16 7.68
N PHE A 121 -4.17 -7.07 7.84
CA PHE A 121 -4.09 -7.94 9.00
C PHE A 121 -2.89 -7.51 9.85
N ASP A 122 -3.14 -7.03 11.07
CA ASP A 122 -2.12 -6.44 11.93
C ASP A 122 -1.91 -7.30 13.18
N VAL A 123 -0.66 -7.71 13.45
CA VAL A 123 -0.33 -8.60 14.59
C VAL A 123 0.39 -7.88 15.72
N SER A 124 1.56 -7.30 15.42
CA SER A 124 2.45 -6.71 16.43
C SER A 124 2.44 -5.19 16.44
N VAL A 125 2.08 -4.57 15.31
CA VAL A 125 2.06 -3.12 15.09
C VAL A 125 0.87 -2.80 14.19
N LEU A 126 0.11 -1.77 14.56
CA LEU A 126 -1.04 -1.29 13.77
C LEU A 126 -0.63 -0.82 12.37
N HIS A 127 -1.52 -0.93 11.39
CA HIS A 127 -1.29 -0.35 10.08
C HIS A 127 -1.07 1.18 10.15
N GLY A 128 -0.23 1.72 9.27
CA GLY A 128 0.16 3.14 9.32
C GLY A 128 -1.01 4.13 9.19
N LEU A 129 -2.10 3.71 8.53
CA LEU A 129 -3.33 4.49 8.40
C LEU A 129 -4.16 4.58 9.69
N LEU A 130 -3.83 3.78 10.70
CA LEU A 130 -4.54 3.73 11.98
C LEU A 130 -3.74 4.37 13.13
N GLN A 131 -2.49 4.77 12.91
CA GLN A 131 -1.58 5.19 13.98
C GLN A 131 -1.72 6.67 14.35
N THR A 132 -1.65 7.01 15.63
CA THR A 132 -1.40 8.39 16.07
C THR A 132 0.05 8.79 15.81
N ALA A 133 0.34 10.10 15.85
CA ALA A 133 1.70 10.60 15.65
C ALA A 133 2.68 10.02 16.69
N GLU A 134 2.27 9.95 17.95
CA GLU A 134 3.06 9.46 19.07
C GLU A 134 3.36 7.97 18.95
N TYR A 135 2.36 7.18 18.56
CA TYR A 135 2.52 5.75 18.31
C TYR A 135 3.45 5.51 17.12
N ALA A 136 3.23 6.22 16.00
CA ALA A 136 4.06 6.14 14.81
C ALA A 136 5.52 6.46 15.12
N ARG A 137 5.75 7.54 15.86
CA ARG A 137 7.07 7.99 16.29
C ARG A 137 7.77 6.96 17.18
N ALA A 138 7.03 6.32 18.09
CA ALA A 138 7.56 5.26 18.95
C ALA A 138 7.99 4.03 18.13
N VAL A 139 7.17 3.59 17.17
CA VAL A 139 7.50 2.49 16.26
C VAL A 139 8.73 2.82 15.42
N MET A 140 8.75 4.01 14.78
CA MET A 140 9.84 4.39 13.89
C MET A 140 11.17 4.50 14.65
N ARG A 141 11.21 5.12 15.83
CA ARG A 141 12.45 5.18 16.63
C ARG A 141 12.98 3.81 17.02
N ALA A 142 12.10 2.86 17.29
CA ALA A 142 12.50 1.50 17.66
C ALA A 142 13.07 0.71 16.48
N LEU A 143 12.52 0.92 15.28
CA LEU A 143 12.89 0.15 14.09
C LEU A 143 13.93 0.86 13.20
N LEU A 144 14.14 2.16 13.39
CA LEU A 144 15.10 3.01 12.67
C LEU A 144 16.08 3.68 13.66
N PRO A 145 16.88 2.91 14.43
CA PRO A 145 17.71 3.47 15.49
C PRO A 145 18.84 4.38 14.99
N GLN A 146 19.19 4.30 13.70
CA GLN A 146 20.25 5.10 13.08
C GLN A 146 19.73 6.42 12.50
N HIS A 147 18.41 6.58 12.37
CA HIS A 147 17.80 7.79 11.81
C HIS A 147 17.75 8.88 12.86
N SER A 148 18.06 10.10 12.42
CA SER A 148 17.98 11.29 13.24
C SER A 148 16.54 11.61 13.63
N ARG A 149 16.38 12.39 14.71
CA ARG A 149 15.05 12.85 15.13
C ARG A 149 14.29 13.58 14.00
N TYR A 150 14.99 14.38 13.20
CA TYR A 150 14.40 15.12 12.09
C TYR A 150 13.83 14.16 11.03
N GLU A 151 14.60 13.15 10.60
CA GLU A 151 14.15 12.15 9.64
C GLU A 151 12.93 11.37 10.16
N ILE A 152 12.92 11.01 11.44
CA ILE A 152 11.76 10.36 12.07
C ILE A 152 10.52 11.25 12.00
N GLU A 153 10.62 12.54 12.30
CA GLU A 153 9.46 13.44 12.21
C GLU A 153 8.95 13.57 10.77
N GLN A 154 9.83 13.63 9.77
CA GLN A 154 9.42 13.66 8.35
C GLN A 154 8.63 12.39 7.96
N LEU A 155 9.06 11.22 8.43
CA LEU A 155 8.33 9.98 8.20
C LEU A 155 6.99 9.94 8.95
N VAL A 156 6.92 10.51 10.16
CA VAL A 156 5.64 10.66 10.90
C VAL A 156 4.69 11.56 10.12
N GLU A 157 5.15 12.71 9.61
CA GLU A 157 4.36 13.62 8.79
C GLU A 157 3.84 12.93 7.53
N LEU A 158 4.70 12.20 6.81
CA LEU A 158 4.28 11.37 5.68
C LEU A 158 3.15 10.41 6.06
N ARG A 159 3.27 9.75 7.21
CA ARG A 159 2.24 8.82 7.71
C ARG A 159 0.91 9.52 8.00
N LEU A 160 0.94 10.70 8.62
CA LEU A 160 -0.27 11.49 8.89
C LEU A 160 -0.91 12.01 7.59
N MET A 161 -0.11 12.40 6.61
CA MET A 161 -0.63 12.81 5.30
C MET A 161 -1.37 11.66 4.60
N ARG A 162 -0.81 10.44 4.64
CA ARG A 162 -1.46 9.23 4.09
C ARG A 162 -2.85 8.98 4.69
N GLN A 163 -3.04 9.25 5.99
CA GLN A 163 -4.31 9.04 6.69
C GLN A 163 -5.46 9.89 6.18
N GLN A 164 -5.18 10.99 5.50
CA GLN A 164 -6.22 11.84 4.91
C GLN A 164 -7.10 11.07 3.90
N ALA A 165 -6.57 9.98 3.30
CA ALA A 165 -7.32 9.11 2.40
C ALA A 165 -8.59 8.49 3.04
N LEU A 166 -8.58 8.26 4.37
CA LEU A 166 -9.75 7.74 5.10
C LEU A 166 -10.85 8.80 5.30
N ARG A 167 -10.50 10.09 5.20
CA ARG A 167 -11.38 11.22 5.56
C ARG A 167 -11.76 12.11 4.38
N ARG A 168 -11.28 11.82 3.17
CA ARG A 168 -11.57 12.63 1.98
C ARG A 168 -13.08 12.63 1.67
N ALA A 169 -13.60 13.79 1.28
CA ALA A 169 -15.03 13.95 1.03
C ALA A 169 -15.53 13.15 -0.20
N THR A 170 -14.71 13.05 -1.24
CA THR A 170 -15.05 12.34 -2.48
C THR A 170 -14.41 10.97 -2.50
N ALA A 171 -15.23 9.93 -2.67
CA ALA A 171 -14.81 8.53 -2.78
C ALA A 171 -13.81 8.10 -1.69
N PRO A 172 -14.11 8.23 -0.38
CA PRO A 172 -13.18 7.86 0.68
C PRO A 172 -12.64 6.44 0.53
N LEU A 173 -11.39 6.24 0.95
CA LEU A 173 -10.76 4.92 0.93
C LEU A 173 -11.60 3.94 1.76
N ARG A 174 -12.02 2.82 1.15
CA ARG A 174 -12.64 1.74 1.91
C ARG A 174 -11.54 0.97 2.63
N TYR A 175 -11.61 0.89 3.95
CA TYR A 175 -10.56 0.32 4.76
C TYR A 175 -11.11 -0.77 5.66
N SER A 176 -10.53 -1.97 5.61
CA SER A 176 -10.91 -3.10 6.47
C SER A 176 -9.70 -3.66 7.20
N ALA A 177 -9.64 -3.46 8.51
CA ALA A 177 -8.60 -4.01 9.37
C ALA A 177 -9.13 -5.18 10.19
N VAL A 178 -8.33 -6.23 10.23
CA VAL A 178 -8.40 -7.28 11.25
C VAL A 178 -7.17 -7.15 12.13
N LEU A 179 -7.40 -6.89 13.42
CA LEU A 179 -6.37 -6.70 14.43
C LEU A 179 -6.27 -7.98 15.26
N ASP A 180 -5.10 -8.62 15.30
CA ASP A 180 -4.84 -9.64 16.30
C ASP A 180 -4.90 -8.99 17.69
N GLU A 181 -5.56 -9.65 18.66
CA GLU A 181 -5.70 -9.12 20.02
C GLU A 181 -4.34 -8.76 20.67
N ALA A 182 -3.23 -9.40 20.25
CA ALA A 182 -1.88 -9.07 20.72
C ALA A 182 -1.50 -7.62 20.48
N VAL A 183 -1.95 -6.99 19.39
CA VAL A 183 -1.61 -5.60 19.07
C VAL A 183 -2.19 -4.63 20.10
N LEU A 184 -3.32 -4.97 20.71
CA LEU A 184 -3.99 -4.17 21.74
C LEU A 184 -3.27 -4.23 23.10
N SER A 185 -2.45 -5.27 23.31
CA SER A 185 -1.74 -5.53 24.56
C SER A 185 -0.33 -4.91 24.61
N ARG A 186 0.30 -4.69 23.45
CA ARG A 186 1.67 -4.20 23.38
C ARG A 186 1.73 -2.70 23.70
N LEU A 187 2.45 -2.33 24.76
CA LEU A 187 2.62 -0.94 25.21
C LEU A 187 3.58 -0.14 24.33
N THR A 188 3.29 -0.05 23.04
CA THR A 188 4.09 0.71 22.07
C THR A 188 4.11 2.19 22.45
N GLY A 189 5.31 2.71 22.75
CA GLY A 189 5.48 4.10 23.22
C GLY A 189 5.10 4.32 24.69
N GLY A 190 4.80 3.25 25.44
CA GLY A 190 4.35 3.31 26.83
C GLY A 190 2.82 3.33 26.97
N ALA A 191 2.36 3.30 28.22
CA ALA A 191 0.94 3.15 28.55
C ALA A 191 0.08 4.32 28.05
N GLU A 192 0.54 5.56 28.24
CA GLU A 192 -0.18 6.76 27.80
C GLU A 192 -0.36 6.81 26.28
N VAL A 193 0.72 6.58 25.52
CA VAL A 193 0.68 6.55 24.05
C VAL A 193 -0.24 5.45 23.55
N MET A 194 -0.17 4.26 24.16
CA MET A 194 -1.01 3.14 23.76
C MET A 194 -2.49 3.37 24.09
N ALA A 195 -2.81 3.94 25.26
CA ALA A 195 -4.20 4.28 25.61
C ALA A 195 -4.79 5.32 24.64
N ALA A 196 -4.02 6.38 24.31
CA ALA A 196 -4.42 7.38 23.33
C ALA A 196 -4.60 6.77 21.91
N GLN A 197 -3.71 5.86 21.51
CA GLN A 197 -3.81 5.12 20.25
C GLN A 197 -5.09 4.28 20.18
N LEU A 198 -5.44 3.56 21.24
CA LEU A 198 -6.66 2.76 21.27
C LEU A 198 -7.92 3.63 21.24
N GLY A 199 -7.90 4.80 21.89
CA GLY A 199 -8.93 5.81 21.74
C GLY A 199 -9.11 6.25 20.28
N ALA A 200 -8.01 6.59 19.61
CA ALA A 200 -8.03 6.98 18.20
C ALA A 200 -8.56 5.86 17.27
N LEU A 201 -8.34 4.58 17.58
CA LEU A 201 -8.94 3.46 16.84
C LEU A 201 -10.47 3.46 16.94
N LEU A 202 -11.01 3.76 18.13
CA LEU A 202 -12.47 3.86 18.32
C LEU A 202 -13.05 4.99 17.47
N ASP A 203 -12.36 6.13 17.40
CA ASP A 203 -12.80 7.29 16.61
C ASP A 203 -12.72 7.03 15.10
N VAL A 204 -11.61 6.46 14.62
CA VAL A 204 -11.42 6.10 13.21
C VAL A 204 -12.40 5.00 12.79
N GLY A 205 -12.73 4.08 13.70
CA GLY A 205 -13.72 3.03 13.49
C GLY A 205 -15.14 3.53 13.27
N GLU A 206 -15.45 4.81 13.54
CA GLU A 206 -16.75 5.43 13.23
C GLU A 206 -16.83 6.04 11.83
N LEU A 207 -15.70 6.15 11.12
CA LEU A 207 -15.68 6.73 9.77
C LEU A 207 -16.45 5.86 8.77
N PRO A 208 -17.22 6.47 7.84
CA PRO A 208 -17.81 5.75 6.73
C PRO A 208 -16.75 5.04 5.90
N GLY A 209 -17.00 3.77 5.56
CA GLY A 209 -16.07 2.96 4.77
C GLY A 209 -14.91 2.35 5.57
N VAL A 210 -14.82 2.61 6.88
CA VAL A 210 -13.84 1.98 7.78
C VAL A 210 -14.51 0.84 8.56
N SER A 211 -13.85 -0.33 8.57
CA SER A 211 -14.21 -1.49 9.37
C SER A 211 -12.99 -1.96 10.15
N ILE A 212 -13.11 -2.01 11.47
CA ILE A 212 -12.07 -2.54 12.36
C ILE A 212 -12.67 -3.69 13.13
N ARG A 213 -12.05 -4.87 13.03
CA ARG A 213 -12.42 -6.05 13.80
C ARG A 213 -11.22 -6.61 14.54
N VAL A 214 -11.47 -7.23 15.68
CA VAL A 214 -10.44 -7.88 16.49
C VAL A 214 -10.57 -9.39 16.37
N LEU A 215 -9.47 -10.05 16.00
CA LEU A 215 -9.32 -11.50 16.08
C LEU A 215 -8.92 -11.85 17.52
N PRO A 216 -9.82 -12.43 18.32
CA PRO A 216 -9.56 -12.69 19.73
C PRO A 216 -8.61 -13.87 19.91
N PHE A 217 -7.90 -13.95 21.04
CA PHE A 217 -7.01 -15.08 21.32
C PHE A 217 -7.73 -16.44 21.33
N SER A 218 -9.04 -16.46 21.61
CA SER A 218 -9.87 -17.66 21.54
C SER A 218 -10.03 -18.24 20.13
N ALA A 219 -9.65 -17.52 19.08
CA ALA A 219 -9.70 -18.00 17.70
C ALA A 219 -8.65 -19.09 17.40
N GLY A 220 -7.62 -19.24 18.25
CA GLY A 220 -6.58 -20.25 18.10
C GLY A 220 -5.72 -20.05 16.85
N VAL A 221 -5.25 -21.14 16.23
CA VAL A 221 -4.48 -21.09 14.98
C VAL A 221 -5.41 -20.79 13.79
N HIS A 222 -5.00 -19.85 12.94
CA HIS A 222 -5.76 -19.36 11.78
C HIS A 222 -4.84 -19.20 10.56
N ARG A 223 -5.40 -18.99 9.36
CA ARG A 223 -4.59 -18.94 8.13
C ARG A 223 -3.63 -17.75 8.06
N ALA A 224 -3.98 -16.63 8.70
CA ALA A 224 -3.16 -15.43 8.77
C ALA A 224 -2.01 -15.49 9.81
N HIS A 225 -1.71 -16.66 10.39
CA HIS A 225 -0.75 -16.82 11.48
C HIS A 225 0.69 -16.38 11.14
N PHE A 226 1.05 -16.37 9.86
CA PHE A 226 2.43 -16.09 9.41
C PHE A 226 2.83 -14.61 9.39
N GLY A 227 1.96 -13.73 9.88
CA GLY A 227 2.30 -12.34 10.16
C GLY A 227 1.44 -11.34 9.41
N ARG A 228 1.88 -10.08 9.49
CA ARG A 228 1.16 -8.94 8.92
C ARG A 228 1.21 -8.93 7.40
N PHE A 229 0.11 -8.51 6.80
CA PHE A 229 0.04 -8.21 5.37
C PHE A 229 -1.03 -7.16 5.07
N VAL A 230 -0.97 -6.59 3.87
CA VAL A 230 -1.92 -5.62 3.34
C VAL A 230 -2.33 -6.03 1.93
N ILE A 231 -3.60 -5.85 1.58
CA ILE A 231 -4.12 -6.01 0.22
C ILE A 231 -4.58 -4.64 -0.26
N LEU A 232 -4.05 -4.20 -1.39
CA LEU A 232 -4.42 -2.96 -2.08
C LEU A 232 -5.26 -3.36 -3.30
N GLU A 233 -6.54 -2.94 -3.30
CA GLU A 233 -7.45 -3.20 -4.41
C GLU A 233 -7.72 -1.93 -5.22
N PHE A 234 -7.78 -2.08 -6.54
CA PHE A 234 -7.93 -0.96 -7.49
C PHE A 234 -9.25 -1.09 -8.25
N ASP A 235 -9.84 0.04 -8.66
CA ASP A 235 -11.12 0.07 -9.41
C ASP A 235 -10.94 -0.18 -10.91
N ASP A 236 -9.69 -0.24 -11.38
CA ASP A 236 -9.35 -0.34 -12.79
C ASP A 236 -9.36 -1.81 -13.23
N GLU A 237 -10.26 -2.19 -14.14
CA GLU A 237 -10.34 -3.53 -14.73
C GLU A 237 -9.01 -4.03 -15.30
N VAL A 238 -8.07 -3.11 -15.59
CA VAL A 238 -6.77 -3.43 -16.17
C VAL A 238 -5.64 -3.50 -15.11
N ALA A 239 -5.83 -2.94 -13.91
CA ALA A 239 -4.80 -2.93 -12.86
C ALA A 239 -4.99 -4.09 -11.87
N SER A 240 -4.02 -5.01 -11.79
CA SER A 240 -4.08 -6.14 -10.84
C SER A 240 -3.95 -5.68 -9.39
N ASP A 241 -4.81 -6.16 -8.50
CA ASP A 241 -4.64 -5.97 -7.05
C ASP A 241 -3.25 -6.40 -6.57
N VAL A 242 -2.82 -5.87 -5.42
CA VAL A 242 -1.48 -6.11 -4.88
C VAL A 242 -1.59 -6.59 -3.44
N ALA A 243 -1.01 -7.75 -3.14
CA ALA A 243 -0.73 -8.14 -1.77
C ALA A 243 0.69 -7.70 -1.38
N TYR A 244 0.81 -7.11 -0.20
CA TYR A 244 2.03 -6.56 0.37
C TYR A 244 2.31 -7.22 1.71
N ALA A 245 3.52 -7.75 1.89
CA ALA A 245 3.96 -8.33 3.13
C ALA A 245 5.37 -7.83 3.48
N GLU A 246 5.55 -7.45 4.74
CA GLU A 246 6.83 -6.98 5.28
C GLU A 246 7.50 -8.17 5.99
N GLY A 247 8.80 -8.35 5.76
CA GLY A 247 9.56 -9.41 6.42
C GLY A 247 11.02 -9.03 6.64
N PRO A 248 11.77 -9.80 7.44
CA PRO A 248 13.19 -9.56 7.68
C PRO A 248 14.06 -9.58 6.40
N ALA A 249 13.57 -10.23 5.34
CA ALA A 249 14.21 -10.26 4.03
C ALA A 249 13.88 -9.03 3.15
N GLY A 250 13.03 -8.11 3.65
CA GLY A 250 12.53 -6.93 2.95
C GLY A 250 11.05 -7.05 2.58
N ASP A 251 10.61 -6.09 1.77
CA ASP A 251 9.22 -5.95 1.36
C ASP A 251 8.88 -6.82 0.14
N HIS A 252 7.75 -7.53 0.23
CA HIS A 252 7.25 -8.38 -0.84
C HIS A 252 5.97 -7.79 -1.45
N TYR A 253 5.98 -7.62 -2.78
CA TYR A 253 4.82 -7.17 -3.55
C TYR A 253 4.40 -8.28 -4.51
N LEU A 254 3.23 -8.84 -4.26
CA LEU A 254 2.65 -9.95 -4.99
C LEU A 254 1.51 -9.39 -5.86
N GLU A 255 1.68 -9.50 -7.18
CA GLU A 255 0.78 -8.95 -8.19
C GLU A 255 0.12 -10.06 -9.04
N SER A 256 0.51 -11.32 -8.83
CA SER A 256 -0.10 -12.44 -9.53
C SER A 256 -1.49 -12.70 -8.96
N ARG A 257 -2.45 -13.01 -9.84
CA ARG A 257 -3.83 -13.26 -9.43
C ARG A 257 -3.92 -14.38 -8.38
N SER A 258 -3.18 -15.47 -8.58
CA SER A 258 -3.16 -16.60 -7.64
C SER A 258 -2.64 -16.20 -6.25
N ASP A 259 -1.60 -15.37 -6.19
CA ASP A 259 -1.08 -14.92 -4.89
C ASP A 259 -2.07 -13.99 -4.22
N VAL A 260 -2.64 -13.03 -4.95
CA VAL A 260 -3.58 -12.07 -4.37
C VAL A 260 -4.87 -12.75 -3.91
N ASP A 261 -5.41 -13.68 -4.70
CA ASP A 261 -6.60 -14.45 -4.33
C ASP A 261 -6.33 -15.28 -3.05
N LEU A 262 -5.13 -15.88 -2.92
CA LEU A 262 -4.72 -16.55 -1.69
C LEU A 262 -4.72 -15.59 -0.49
N TYR A 263 -4.15 -14.38 -0.62
CA TYR A 263 -4.14 -13.40 0.48
C TYR A 263 -5.55 -12.92 0.82
N LYS A 264 -6.44 -12.75 -0.17
CA LYS A 264 -7.85 -12.42 0.06
C LYS A 264 -8.57 -13.52 0.83
N ASP A 265 -8.32 -14.78 0.51
CA ASP A 265 -8.88 -15.94 1.25
C ASP A 265 -8.35 -16.01 2.68
N VAL A 266 -7.05 -15.75 2.87
CA VAL A 266 -6.43 -15.70 4.20
C VAL A 266 -7.02 -14.56 5.04
N PHE A 267 -7.22 -13.38 4.44
CA PHE A 267 -7.89 -12.26 5.09
C PHE A 267 -9.33 -12.62 5.47
N ALA A 268 -10.08 -13.24 4.55
CA ALA A 268 -11.47 -13.64 4.76
C ALA A 268 -11.61 -14.64 5.93
N ASP A 269 -10.73 -15.63 6.04
CA ASP A 269 -10.70 -16.58 7.18
C ASP A 269 -10.46 -15.85 8.52
N ALA A 270 -9.48 -14.94 8.58
CA ALA A 270 -9.22 -14.15 9.79
C ALA A 270 -10.42 -13.24 10.13
N ALA A 271 -11.00 -12.62 9.12
CA ALA A 271 -12.20 -11.80 9.21
C ALA A 271 -13.41 -12.58 9.78
N GLU A 272 -13.69 -13.77 9.26
CA GLU A 272 -14.82 -14.61 9.68
C GLU A 272 -14.69 -15.04 11.15
N ARG A 273 -13.46 -15.29 11.61
CA ARG A 273 -13.15 -15.67 13.00
C ARG A 273 -13.07 -14.49 13.96
N SER A 274 -13.08 -13.27 13.44
CA SER A 274 -12.98 -12.06 14.25
C SER A 274 -14.31 -11.77 14.95
N LEU A 275 -14.23 -11.05 16.06
CA LEU A 275 -15.40 -10.44 16.67
C LEU A 275 -16.10 -9.52 15.67
N ASP A 276 -17.41 -9.37 15.80
CA ASP A 276 -18.14 -8.35 15.05
C ASP A 276 -17.68 -6.92 15.45
N ARG A 277 -18.22 -5.90 14.76
CA ARG A 277 -17.80 -4.51 14.96
C ARG A 277 -18.05 -4.02 16.40
N GLU A 278 -19.19 -4.37 17.00
CA GLU A 278 -19.57 -3.89 18.32
C GLU A 278 -18.73 -4.57 19.42
N ALA A 279 -18.59 -5.89 19.34
CA ALA A 279 -17.75 -6.66 20.26
C ALA A 279 -16.27 -6.27 20.14
N SER A 280 -15.79 -5.99 18.92
CA SER A 280 -14.44 -5.46 18.67
C SER A 280 -14.24 -4.09 19.32
N ARG A 281 -15.20 -3.18 19.15
CA ARG A 281 -15.18 -1.83 19.76
C ARG A 281 -15.16 -1.94 21.29
N ALA A 282 -16.00 -2.80 21.87
CA ALA A 282 -16.03 -3.04 23.31
C ALA A 282 -14.70 -3.62 23.84
N LEU A 283 -14.09 -4.54 23.08
CA LEU A 283 -12.79 -5.12 23.42
C LEU A 283 -11.69 -4.05 23.41
N ILE A 284 -11.61 -3.23 22.36
CA ILE A 284 -10.65 -2.12 22.25
C ILE A 284 -10.82 -1.15 23.41
N ALA A 285 -12.05 -0.74 23.73
CA ALA A 285 -12.33 0.15 24.85
C ALA A 285 -11.88 -0.44 26.19
N ARG A 286 -12.10 -1.74 26.41
CA ARG A 286 -11.64 -2.45 27.62
C ARG A 286 -10.11 -2.41 27.75
N TYR A 287 -9.38 -2.62 26.65
CA TYR A 287 -7.92 -2.48 26.64
C TYR A 287 -7.49 -1.05 26.94
N ALA A 288 -8.13 -0.05 26.33
CA ALA A 288 -7.84 1.37 26.57
C ALA A 288 -8.00 1.75 28.05
N SER A 289 -9.13 1.38 28.68
CA SER A 289 -9.39 1.66 30.09
C SER A 289 -8.44 0.92 31.04
N ARG A 290 -7.97 -0.28 30.68
CA ARG A 290 -7.03 -1.05 31.49
C ARG A 290 -5.62 -0.46 31.50
N ILE A 291 -5.21 0.15 30.38
CA ILE A 291 -3.86 0.67 30.18
C ILE A 291 -3.74 2.12 30.65
N ALA A 292 -4.84 2.89 30.62
CA ALA A 292 -4.85 4.29 31.05
C ALA A 292 -4.21 4.45 32.44
N PRO A 293 -3.27 5.40 32.61
CA PRO A 293 -2.68 5.68 33.91
C PRO A 293 -3.79 6.07 34.90
N ARG A 294 -3.72 5.52 36.12
CA ARG A 294 -4.60 5.90 37.24
C ARG A 294 -4.28 7.32 37.73
#